data_AF-A0A087BVH4-F1
#
_entry.id   AF-A0A087BVH4-F1
#
_cell.length_a   1.000
_cell.length_b   1.000
_cell.length_c   1.000
_cell.angle_alpha   90.00
_cell.angle_beta   90.00
_cell.angle_gamma   90.00
#
_symmetry.space_group_name_H-M   'P 1'
#
loop_
_entity.id
_entity.type
_entity.pdbx_description
1 polymer ?
#
loop_
_entity_poly.entity_id
_entity_poly.type
_entity_poly.pdbx_seq_one_letter_code
_entity_poly.pdbx_strand_id
1 'polypeptide(L)' 'MPKAWNNDDEKQYQHVKDSELDRGHSKDRAEEIAAATVNKQRHKEGRTKEQQESADKHSTK' A
#
# COMPACT_ATOMS: atom_id res chain seq x y z
N MET A 1 -7.33 -12.26 -2.92
CA MET A 1 -6.41 -11.25 -3.49
C MET A 1 -7.19 -10.40 -4.49
N PRO A 2 -7.13 -9.06 -4.42
CA PRO A 2 -7.79 -8.20 -5.38
C PRO A 2 -7.20 -8.41 -6.79
N LYS A 3 -8.05 -8.53 -7.82
CA LYS A 3 -7.63 -8.75 -9.23
C LYS A 3 -6.73 -7.66 -9.83
N ALA A 4 -6.55 -6.54 -9.11
CA ALA A 4 -5.79 -5.40 -9.57
C ALA A 4 -4.33 -5.40 -9.08
N TRP A 5 -3.92 -6.39 -8.28
CA TRP A 5 -2.53 -6.60 -7.88
C TRP A 5 -1.83 -7.48 -8.92
N ASN A 6 -0.61 -7.11 -9.27
CA ASN A 6 0.27 -7.96 -10.08
C ASN A 6 1.10 -8.90 -9.18
N ASN A 7 1.89 -9.76 -9.80
CA ASN A 7 2.71 -10.75 -9.08
C ASN A 7 3.73 -10.06 -8.14
N ASP A 8 4.23 -8.88 -8.52
CA ASP A 8 5.18 -8.12 -7.71
C ASP A 8 4.51 -7.46 -6.49
N ASP A 9 3.29 -6.94 -6.66
CA ASP A 9 2.45 -6.40 -5.59
C ASP A 9 2.14 -7.50 -4.54
N GLU A 10 1.85 -8.73 -4.99
CA GLU A 10 1.57 -9.86 -4.12
C GLU A 10 2.81 -10.33 -3.35
N LYS A 11 3.98 -10.38 -4.00
CA LYS A 11 5.27 -10.68 -3.33
C LYS A 11 5.62 -9.64 -2.27
N GLN A 12 5.44 -8.35 -2.58
CA GLN A 12 5.67 -7.28 -1.61
C GLN A 12 4.72 -7.38 -0.42
N TYR A 13 3.43 -7.64 -0.68
CA TYR A 13 2.46 -7.83 0.39
C TYR A 13 2.92 -8.93 1.36
N GLN A 14 3.27 -10.10 0.86
CA GLN A 14 3.74 -11.19 1.71
C GLN A 14 5.03 -10.82 2.45
N HIS A 15 6.01 -10.21 1.77
CA HIS A 15 7.28 -9.85 2.38
C HIS A 15 7.13 -8.84 3.53
N VAL A 16 6.29 -7.82 3.36
CA VAL A 16 6.01 -6.83 4.40
C VAL A 16 5.21 -7.48 5.54
N LYS A 17 4.20 -8.28 5.21
CA LYS A 17 3.39 -8.98 6.22
C LYS A 17 4.27 -9.87 7.10
N ASP A 18 5.12 -10.69 6.51
CA ASP A 18 6.01 -11.60 7.25
C ASP A 18 7.03 -10.80 8.08
N SER A 19 7.57 -9.71 7.54
CA SER A 19 8.46 -8.82 8.29
C SER A 19 7.80 -8.17 9.50
N GLU A 20 6.53 -7.76 9.39
CA GLU A 20 5.79 -7.18 10.53
C GLU A 20 5.41 -8.24 11.57
N LEU A 21 5.07 -9.46 11.13
CA LEU A 21 4.87 -10.60 12.02
C LEU A 21 6.13 -10.95 12.80
N ASP A 22 7.29 -10.98 12.14
CA ASP A 22 8.59 -11.25 12.76
C ASP A 22 8.99 -10.16 13.77
N ARG A 23 8.52 -8.93 13.58
CA ARG A 23 8.69 -7.82 14.54
C ARG A 23 7.75 -7.92 15.75
N GLY A 24 6.86 -8.91 15.77
CA GLY A 24 5.91 -9.15 16.86
C GLY A 24 4.58 -8.41 16.69
N HIS A 25 4.25 -7.88 15.51
CA HIS A 25 2.93 -7.32 15.27
C HIS A 25 1.87 -8.43 15.13
N SER A 26 0.62 -8.10 15.44
CA SER A 26 -0.50 -9.01 15.19
C SER A 26 -0.70 -9.20 13.69
N LYS A 27 -1.23 -10.37 13.32
CA LYS A 27 -1.51 -10.71 11.92
C LYS A 27 -2.38 -9.66 11.23
N ASP A 28 -3.45 -9.19 11.87
CA ASP A 28 -4.33 -8.19 11.30
C ASP A 28 -3.58 -6.87 11.05
N ARG A 29 -2.71 -6.47 11.99
CA ARG A 29 -1.90 -5.26 11.83
C ARG A 29 -0.86 -5.40 10.72
N ALA A 30 -0.21 -6.56 10.62
CA ALA A 30 0.74 -6.85 9.56
C ALA A 30 0.09 -6.83 8.17
N GLU A 31 -1.12 -7.41 8.05
CA GLU A 31 -1.90 -7.40 6.81
C GLU A 31 -2.32 -5.98 6.40
N GLU A 32 -2.73 -5.14 7.36
CA GLU A 32 -3.06 -3.73 7.13
C GLU A 32 -1.85 -2.93 6.61
N ILE A 33 -0.69 -3.08 7.28
CA ILE A 33 0.55 -2.39 6.91
C ILE A 33 1.03 -2.85 5.52
N ALA A 34 0.97 -4.15 5.23
CA ALA A 34 1.33 -4.71 3.94
C ALA A 34 0.43 -4.17 2.82
N ALA A 35 -0.89 -4.17 3.02
CA ALA A 35 -1.84 -3.64 2.06
C ALA A 35 -1.63 -2.12 1.82
N ALA A 36 -1.41 -1.36 2.90
CA ALA A 36 -1.15 0.08 2.81
C ALA A 36 0.14 0.39 2.02
N THR A 37 1.19 -0.42 2.20
CA THR A 37 2.46 -0.27 1.50
C THR A 37 2.30 -0.49 0.00
N VAL A 38 1.65 -1.58 -0.40
CA VAL A 38 1.37 -1.90 -1.81
C VAL A 38 0.47 -0.83 -2.44
N ASN A 39 -0.58 -0.40 -1.74
CA ASN A 39 -1.45 0.67 -2.25
C ASN A 39 -0.68 1.98 -2.45
N LYS A 40 0.20 2.37 -1.52
CA LYS A 40 1.06 3.56 -1.66
C LYS A 40 1.96 3.47 -2.90
N GLN A 41 2.54 2.31 -3.18
CA GLN A 41 3.35 2.11 -4.39
C GLN A 41 2.49 2.21 -5.66
N ARG A 42 1.33 1.57 -5.67
CA ARG A 42 0.39 1.62 -6.80
C ARG A 42 -0.16 3.04 -7.04
N HIS A 43 -0.27 3.86 -6.00
CA HIS A 43 -0.56 5.29 -6.13
C HIS A 43 0.59 6.06 -6.78
N LYS A 44 1.84 5.84 -6.32
CA LYS A 44 3.02 6.49 -6.90
C LYS A 44 3.22 6.15 -8.38
N GLU A 45 2.89 4.93 -8.77
CA GLU A 45 3.04 4.43 -10.14
C GLU A 45 1.82 4.74 -11.03
N GLY A 46 0.80 5.42 -10.50
CA GLY A 46 -0.42 5.74 -11.26
C GLY A 46 -1.26 4.51 -11.65
N ARG A 47 -1.05 3.36 -10.99
CA ARG A 47 -1.76 2.10 -11.25
C ARG A 47 -3.07 1.94 -10.46
N THR A 48 -3.40 2.92 -9.63
CA THR A 48 -4.69 3.02 -8.94
C THR A 48 -5.61 3.93 -9.74
N LYS A 49 -6.90 3.56 -9.85
CA LYS A 49 -7.91 4.45 -10.40
C LYS A 49 -7.95 5.68 -9.50
N GLU A 50 -7.43 6.77 -10.00
CA GLU A 50 -7.29 8.05 -9.32
C GLU A 50 -8.65 8.44 -8.72
N GLN A 51 -8.81 8.26 -7.41
CA GLN A 51 -9.75 9.10 -6.66
C GLN A 51 -8.94 10.34 -6.33
N GLN A 52 -9.16 11.36 -7.15
CA GLN A 52 -8.67 12.71 -6.94
C GLN A 52 -9.04 13.16 -5.53
N GLU A 53 -8.11 13.12 -4.58
CA GLU A 53 -8.27 13.83 -3.31
C GLU A 53 -7.00 14.61 -3.00
N SER A 54 -7.17 15.93 -3.10
CA SER A 54 -6.36 16.99 -2.48
C SER A 54 -5.01 17.22 -3.16
N ALA A 55 -4.90 18.04 -4.20
CA ALA A 55 -4.99 19.49 -4.06
C ALA A 55 -4.30 20.03 -2.79
N ASP A 56 -3.04 19.67 -2.55
CA ASP A 56 -2.11 20.61 -1.89
C ASP A 56 -1.77 21.74 -2.88
N LYS A 57 -2.80 22.53 -3.19
CA LYS A 57 -2.64 23.91 -3.62
C LYS A 57 -2.31 24.72 -2.37
N HIS A 58 -1.11 24.55 -1.81
CA HIS A 58 -0.53 25.59 -0.96
C HIS A 58 0.12 26.65 -1.87
N SER A 59 -0.70 27.23 -2.75
CA SER A 59 -0.46 28.55 -3.31
C SER A 59 -1.10 29.52 -2.33
N THR A 60 -0.36 29.84 -1.27
CA THR A 60 -0.72 30.94 -0.38
C THR A 60 0.30 32.03 -0.57
N LYS A 61 -0.07 32.95 -1.47
CA LYS A 61 0.35 34.36 -1.62
C LYS A 61 1.82 34.70 -1.89
#